data_AF-A0A1B4VBJ4-F1
#
_entry.id   AF-A0A1B4VBJ4-F1
#
_cell.length_a   1.000
_cell.length_b   1.000
_cell.length_c   1.000
_cell.angle_alpha   90.00
_cell.angle_beta   90.00
_cell.angle_gamma   90.00
#
_symmetry.space_group_name_H-M   'P 1'
#
loop_
_entity.id
_entity.type
_entity.pdbx_description
1 polymer ?
#
loop_
_entity_poly.entity_id
_entity_poly.type
_entity_poly.pdbx_seq_one_letter_code
_entity_poly.pdbx_strand_id
1 'polypeptide(L)'
;MNDAIQGDGAAAEIERLVASAQDALTDDMVTRLSATVGDGLDLLDRVNRSGIARALPAIAQLVENGDLDRLVSLARLFASIEDSLSDDIVSRLATVWAGTAALVDKLGRNEGFVKLIDILGREEVQRALIDLAESACAARTEAAALPAPKGGLGGLWQLAKDPGTQGALRFVALVSRQSRKR
;
A
#
# COMPACT_ATOMS: atom_id res chain seq x y z
N MET A 1 -101.81 -2.69 -29.83
CA MET A 1 -100.56 -1.91 -29.96
C MET A 1 -99.88 -1.95 -28.61
N ASN A 2 -98.91 -2.85 -28.39
CA ASN A 2 -97.79 -2.79 -27.43
C ASN A 2 -97.23 -4.20 -27.10
N ASP A 3 -96.59 -4.86 -28.07
CA ASP A 3 -95.88 -6.15 -27.88
C ASP A 3 -94.44 -6.05 -28.44
N ALA A 4 -93.70 -4.98 -28.08
CA ALA A 4 -92.38 -4.74 -28.69
C ALA A 4 -91.26 -4.26 -27.73
N ILE A 5 -91.45 -4.17 -26.41
CA ILE A 5 -90.45 -3.50 -25.53
C ILE A 5 -90.03 -4.33 -24.30
N GLN A 6 -89.93 -5.66 -24.40
CA GLN A 6 -89.41 -6.47 -23.27
C GLN A 6 -88.14 -7.31 -23.56
N GLY A 7 -87.65 -7.36 -24.80
CA GLY A 7 -86.36 -7.99 -25.13
C GLY A 7 -85.15 -7.05 -25.11
N ASP A 8 -85.38 -5.74 -25.19
CA ASP A 8 -84.34 -4.73 -25.49
C ASP A 8 -83.66 -4.15 -24.24
N GLY A 9 -84.37 -4.13 -23.10
CA GLY A 9 -83.87 -3.54 -21.85
C GLY A 9 -82.73 -4.31 -21.20
N ALA A 10 -82.76 -5.65 -21.23
CA ALA A 10 -81.69 -6.48 -20.65
C ALA A 10 -80.40 -6.42 -21.49
N ALA A 11 -80.53 -6.40 -22.82
CA ALA A 11 -79.40 -6.21 -23.72
C ALA A 11 -78.78 -4.82 -23.57
N ALA A 12 -79.61 -3.76 -23.49
CA ALA A 12 -79.16 -2.39 -23.29
C ALA A 12 -78.56 -2.15 -21.88
N GLU A 13 -78.99 -2.89 -20.86
CA GLU A 13 -78.40 -2.81 -19.53
C GLU A 13 -77.07 -3.54 -19.44
N ILE A 14 -76.93 -4.71 -20.09
CA ILE A 14 -75.65 -5.40 -20.25
C ILE A 14 -74.68 -4.56 -21.08
N GLU A 15 -75.14 -3.95 -22.17
CA GLU A 15 -74.31 -3.09 -23.03
C GLU A 15 -73.84 -1.84 -22.27
N ARG A 16 -74.70 -1.24 -21.43
CA ARG A 16 -74.29 -0.14 -20.53
C ARG A 16 -73.40 -0.61 -19.39
N LEU A 17 -73.58 -1.82 -18.86
CA LEU A 17 -72.70 -2.39 -17.85
C LEU A 17 -71.31 -2.68 -18.43
N VAL A 18 -71.27 -3.19 -19.66
CA VAL A 18 -70.04 -3.48 -20.40
C VAL A 18 -69.35 -2.18 -20.81
N ALA A 19 -70.08 -1.20 -21.33
CA ALA A 19 -69.52 0.11 -21.66
C ALA A 19 -69.03 0.87 -20.41
N SER A 20 -69.78 0.84 -19.29
CA SER A 20 -69.33 1.48 -18.05
C SER A 20 -68.19 0.73 -17.36
N ALA A 21 -68.11 -0.60 -17.49
CA ALA A 21 -66.95 -1.38 -17.06
C ALA A 21 -65.71 -1.10 -17.94
N GLN A 22 -65.91 -0.85 -19.24
CA GLN A 22 -64.87 -0.51 -20.19
C GLN A 22 -64.34 0.93 -19.97
N ASP A 23 -65.22 1.89 -19.69
CA ASP A 23 -64.84 3.26 -19.31
C ASP A 23 -64.21 3.35 -17.91
N ALA A 24 -64.60 2.47 -16.97
CA ALA A 24 -63.98 2.40 -15.64
C ALA A 24 -62.54 1.84 -15.70
N LEU A 25 -62.23 1.03 -16.71
CA LEU A 25 -60.87 0.60 -17.07
C LEU A 25 -60.26 1.60 -18.04
N THR A 26 -60.02 2.83 -17.58
CA THR A 26 -59.38 3.86 -18.40
C THR A 26 -58.00 3.42 -18.90
N ASP A 27 -57.63 3.84 -20.11
CA ASP A 27 -56.34 3.48 -20.73
C ASP A 27 -55.12 3.80 -19.86
N ASP A 28 -55.21 4.80 -18.98
CA ASP A 28 -54.16 5.13 -17.99
C ASP A 28 -54.01 4.05 -16.92
N MET A 29 -55.12 3.48 -16.44
CA MET A 29 -55.11 2.34 -15.52
C MET A 29 -54.53 1.09 -16.19
N VAL A 30 -54.88 0.85 -17.45
CA VAL A 30 -54.33 -0.26 -18.25
C VAL A 30 -52.84 -0.07 -18.48
N THR A 31 -52.39 1.16 -18.76
CA THR A 31 -50.98 1.49 -18.99
C THR A 31 -50.16 1.32 -17.71
N ARG A 32 -50.63 1.84 -16.57
CA ARG A 32 -49.95 1.69 -15.27
C ARG A 32 -49.95 0.23 -14.80
N LEU A 33 -51.04 -0.50 -15.03
CA LEU A 33 -51.11 -1.93 -14.74
C LEU A 33 -50.12 -2.71 -15.61
N SER A 34 -50.08 -2.43 -16.91
CA SER A 34 -49.16 -3.10 -17.84
C SER A 34 -47.70 -2.81 -17.51
N ALA A 35 -47.36 -1.57 -17.15
CA ALA A 35 -46.03 -1.20 -16.67
C ALA A 35 -45.68 -1.94 -15.37
N THR A 36 -46.60 -1.98 -14.40
CA THR A 36 -46.39 -2.68 -13.11
C THR A 36 -46.22 -4.19 -13.31
N VAL A 37 -47.00 -4.78 -14.21
CA VAL A 37 -46.89 -6.21 -14.56
C VAL A 37 -45.57 -6.47 -15.30
N GLY A 38 -45.15 -5.59 -16.21
CA GLY A 38 -43.86 -5.67 -16.89
C GLY A 38 -42.69 -5.63 -15.91
N ASP A 39 -42.66 -4.62 -15.03
CA ASP A 39 -41.64 -4.49 -13.98
C ASP A 39 -41.65 -5.70 -13.03
N GLY A 40 -42.84 -6.21 -12.69
CA GLY A 40 -43.00 -7.40 -11.86
C GLY A 40 -42.45 -8.68 -12.51
N LEU A 41 -42.67 -8.85 -13.81
CA LEU A 41 -42.13 -9.98 -14.58
C LEU A 41 -40.61 -9.89 -14.73
N ASP A 42 -40.07 -8.69 -14.94
CA ASP A 42 -38.62 -8.46 -15.01
C ASP A 42 -37.93 -8.74 -13.66
N LEU A 43 -38.56 -8.37 -12.54
CA LEU A 43 -38.07 -8.74 -11.22
C LEU A 43 -38.11 -10.26 -10.99
N LEU A 44 -39.20 -10.92 -11.41
CA LEU A 44 -39.31 -12.38 -11.33
C LEU A 44 -38.23 -13.08 -12.16
N ASP A 45 -37.97 -12.60 -13.37
CA ASP A 45 -36.92 -13.14 -14.23
C ASP A 45 -35.54 -12.94 -13.60
N ARG A 46 -35.26 -11.74 -13.04
CA ARG A 46 -34.00 -11.47 -12.34
C ARG A 46 -33.84 -12.33 -11.08
N VAL A 47 -34.89 -12.57 -10.30
CA VAL A 47 -34.86 -13.46 -9.12
C VAL A 47 -34.61 -14.91 -9.55
N ASN A 48 -35.26 -15.36 -10.61
CA ASN A 48 -35.07 -16.69 -11.18
C ASN A 48 -33.64 -16.88 -11.70
N ARG A 49 -33.09 -15.87 -12.39
CA ARG A 49 -31.76 -15.90 -13.02
C ARG A 49 -30.61 -15.69 -12.03
N SER A 50 -30.81 -14.92 -10.97
CA SER A 50 -29.80 -14.68 -9.93
C SER A 50 -29.60 -15.87 -8.99
N GLY A 51 -30.50 -16.86 -9.03
CA GLY A 51 -30.44 -18.02 -8.14
C GLY A 51 -30.72 -17.68 -6.67
N ILE A 52 -31.19 -16.46 -6.36
CA ILE A 52 -31.51 -16.01 -4.99
C ILE A 52 -32.53 -16.94 -4.34
N ALA A 53 -33.48 -17.48 -5.11
CA ALA A 53 -34.44 -18.46 -4.61
C ALA A 53 -33.78 -19.72 -4.00
N ARG A 54 -32.58 -20.10 -4.46
CA ARG A 54 -31.81 -21.23 -3.90
C ARG A 54 -31.00 -20.85 -2.67
N ALA A 55 -30.61 -19.57 -2.55
CA ALA A 55 -29.85 -19.05 -1.40
C ALA A 55 -30.76 -18.62 -0.24
N LEU A 56 -32.03 -18.28 -0.53
CA LEU A 56 -32.99 -17.77 0.44
C LEU A 56 -33.18 -18.69 1.66
N PRO A 57 -33.28 -20.03 1.53
CA PRO A 57 -33.41 -20.93 2.68
C PRO A 57 -32.17 -20.92 3.58
N ALA A 58 -30.97 -20.86 2.99
CA ALA A 58 -29.73 -20.79 3.76
C ALA A 58 -29.59 -19.44 4.48
N ILE A 59 -29.95 -18.34 3.80
CA ILE A 59 -29.97 -17.00 4.42
C ILE A 59 -31.02 -16.94 5.53
N ALA A 60 -32.20 -17.51 5.33
CA ALA A 60 -33.25 -17.60 6.35
C ALA A 60 -32.76 -18.36 7.59
N GLN A 61 -32.07 -19.49 7.41
CA GLN A 61 -31.46 -20.22 8.52
C GLN A 61 -30.37 -19.41 9.23
N LEU A 62 -29.54 -18.67 8.50
CA LEU A 62 -28.53 -17.78 9.09
C LEU A 62 -29.17 -16.62 9.89
N VAL A 63 -30.33 -16.11 9.44
CA VAL A 63 -31.10 -15.10 10.16
C VAL A 63 -31.75 -15.69 11.41
N GLU A 64 -32.44 -16.84 11.28
CA GLU A 64 -33.14 -17.49 12.40
C GLU A 64 -32.18 -17.93 13.50
N ASN A 65 -30.98 -18.39 13.15
CA ASN A 65 -29.96 -18.81 14.12
C ASN A 65 -29.11 -17.62 14.63
N GLY A 66 -29.35 -16.40 14.15
CA GLY A 66 -28.63 -15.18 14.53
C GLY A 66 -27.19 -15.10 14.01
N ASP A 67 -26.78 -16.01 13.12
CA ASP A 67 -25.44 -16.04 12.55
C ASP A 67 -25.20 -14.88 11.57
N LEU A 68 -26.25 -14.37 10.93
CA LEU A 68 -26.14 -13.20 10.07
C LEU A 68 -25.74 -11.95 10.88
N ASP A 69 -26.31 -11.75 12.07
CA ASP A 69 -25.94 -10.65 12.97
C ASP A 69 -24.51 -10.79 13.50
N ARG A 70 -24.06 -12.02 13.77
CA ARG A 70 -22.66 -12.30 14.14
C ARG A 70 -21.70 -12.00 13.00
N LEU A 71 -22.03 -12.38 11.77
CA LEU A 71 -21.23 -12.06 10.59
C LEU A 71 -21.16 -10.56 10.34
N VAL A 72 -22.28 -9.83 10.51
CA VAL A 72 -22.30 -8.37 10.41
C VAL A 72 -21.45 -7.73 11.51
N SER A 73 -21.52 -8.25 12.74
CA SER A 73 -20.71 -7.76 13.86
C SER A 73 -19.22 -8.02 13.63
N LEU A 74 -18.85 -9.20 13.13
CA LEU A 74 -17.47 -9.52 12.74
C LEU A 74 -17.00 -8.60 11.60
N ALA A 75 -17.81 -8.40 10.56
CA ALA A 75 -17.47 -7.50 9.46
C ALA A 75 -17.22 -6.07 9.94
N ARG A 76 -18.03 -5.58 10.88
CA ARG A 76 -17.82 -4.26 11.51
C ARG A 76 -16.55 -4.20 12.36
N LEU A 77 -16.25 -5.26 13.11
CA LEU A 77 -15.00 -5.36 13.87
C LEU A 77 -13.79 -5.39 12.94
N PHE A 78 -13.81 -6.19 11.87
CA PHE A 78 -12.75 -6.23 10.87
C PHE A 78 -12.56 -4.88 10.20
N ALA A 79 -13.65 -4.20 9.81
CA ALA A 79 -13.56 -2.85 9.27
C ALA A 79 -12.91 -1.87 10.26
N SER A 80 -13.27 -1.93 11.55
CA SER A 80 -12.65 -1.06 12.57
C SER A 80 -11.18 -1.39 12.85
N ILE A 81 -10.80 -2.67 12.77
CA ILE A 81 -9.42 -3.13 12.91
C ILE A 81 -8.61 -2.69 11.70
N GLU A 82 -9.14 -2.85 10.48
CA GLU A 82 -8.49 -2.46 9.23
C GLU A 82 -8.25 -0.95 9.21
N ASP A 83 -9.25 -0.15 9.57
CA ASP A 83 -9.14 1.31 9.63
C ASP A 83 -8.11 1.76 10.68
N SER A 84 -8.17 1.21 11.90
CA SER A 84 -7.22 1.55 12.96
C SER A 84 -5.78 1.12 12.66
N LEU A 85 -5.59 -0.04 12.02
CA LEU A 85 -4.26 -0.51 11.63
C LEU A 85 -3.73 0.33 10.46
N SER A 86 -4.58 0.69 9.50
CA SER A 86 -4.22 1.56 8.38
C SER A 86 -3.78 2.93 8.89
N ASP A 87 -4.57 3.58 9.75
CA ASP A 87 -4.23 4.89 10.30
C ASP A 87 -2.99 4.87 11.20
N ASP A 88 -2.81 3.84 12.03
CA ASP A 88 -1.60 3.69 12.84
C ASP A 88 -0.36 3.47 11.96
N ILE A 89 -0.44 2.59 10.95
CA ILE A 89 0.67 2.36 10.01
C ILE A 89 1.00 3.65 9.26
N VAL A 90 -0.01 4.36 8.74
CA VAL A 90 0.19 5.63 8.02
C VAL A 90 0.81 6.68 8.95
N SER A 91 0.33 6.80 10.18
CA SER A 91 0.84 7.75 11.18
C SER A 91 2.29 7.43 11.59
N ARG A 92 2.60 6.16 11.84
CA ARG A 92 3.96 5.71 12.16
C ARG A 92 4.91 5.93 10.99
N LEU A 93 4.48 5.60 9.77
CA LEU A 93 5.25 5.87 8.56
C LEU A 93 5.48 7.37 8.38
N ALA A 94 4.44 8.20 8.50
CA ALA A 94 4.56 9.65 8.40
C ALA A 94 5.53 10.20 9.44
N THR A 95 5.51 9.69 10.68
CA THR A 95 6.43 10.07 11.74
C THR A 95 7.88 9.70 11.40
N VAL A 96 8.12 8.50 10.90
CA VAL A 96 9.46 8.05 10.47
C VAL A 96 9.96 8.89 9.29
N TRP A 97 9.10 9.19 8.31
CA TRP A 97 9.44 10.03 7.17
C TRP A 97 9.74 11.47 7.58
N ALA A 98 8.94 12.05 8.49
CA ALA A 98 9.19 13.37 9.03
C ALA A 98 10.53 13.43 9.78
N GLY A 99 10.83 12.43 10.60
CA GLY A 99 12.13 12.30 11.28
C GLY A 99 13.30 12.19 10.30
N THR A 100 13.14 11.38 9.25
CA THR A 100 14.15 11.20 8.19
C THR A 100 14.37 12.49 7.42
N ALA A 101 13.30 13.17 7.01
CA ALA A 101 13.38 14.45 6.31
C ALA A 101 14.07 15.52 7.18
N ALA A 102 13.76 15.56 8.48
CA ALA A 102 14.41 16.49 9.41
C ALA A 102 15.90 16.19 9.60
N LEU A 103 16.30 14.91 9.65
CA LEU A 103 17.71 14.52 9.67
C LEU A 103 18.41 14.94 8.37
N VAL A 104 17.83 14.61 7.22
CA VAL A 104 18.37 15.00 5.90
C VAL A 104 18.52 16.51 5.77
N ASP A 105 17.52 17.29 6.21
CA ASP A 105 17.61 18.77 6.23
C ASP A 105 18.74 19.26 7.13
N LYS A 106 18.87 18.72 8.34
CA LYS A 106 19.97 19.06 9.26
C LYS A 106 21.34 18.69 8.70
N LEU A 107 21.47 17.52 8.08
CA LEU A 107 22.69 17.04 7.44
C LEU A 107 23.05 17.90 6.22
N GLY A 108 22.07 18.25 5.39
CA GLY A 108 22.24 19.12 4.22
C GLY A 108 22.59 20.56 4.60
N ARG A 109 22.08 21.07 5.73
CA ARG A 109 22.44 22.39 6.27
C ARG A 109 23.80 22.42 6.98
N ASN A 110 24.37 21.27 7.31
CA ASN A 110 25.69 21.21 7.92
C ASN A 110 26.77 21.33 6.83
N GLU A 111 27.30 22.53 6.64
CA GLU A 111 28.35 22.79 5.64
C GLU A 111 29.57 21.88 5.79
N GLY A 112 29.93 21.52 7.02
CA GLY A 112 31.07 20.63 7.27
C GLY A 112 30.83 19.23 6.72
N PHE A 113 29.62 18.70 6.91
CA PHE A 113 29.22 17.40 6.38
C PHE A 113 29.16 17.40 4.84
N VAL A 114 28.57 18.44 4.24
CA VAL A 114 28.53 18.59 2.78
C VAL A 114 29.93 18.71 2.18
N LYS A 115 30.82 19.50 2.81
CA LYS A 115 32.23 19.60 2.39
C LYS A 115 32.97 18.28 2.48
N LEU A 116 32.71 17.46 3.50
CA LEU A 116 33.29 16.13 3.62
C LEU A 116 32.81 15.20 2.51
N ILE A 117 31.51 15.19 2.19
CA ILE A 117 30.97 14.44 1.06
C ILE A 117 31.61 14.91 -0.25
N ASP A 118 31.74 16.22 -0.47
CA ASP A 118 32.38 16.78 -1.66
C ASP A 118 33.83 16.31 -1.78
N ILE A 119 34.62 16.43 -0.70
CA ILE A 119 36.01 15.98 -0.66
C ILE A 119 36.11 14.47 -0.91
N LEU A 120 35.26 13.66 -0.29
CA LEU A 120 35.22 12.21 -0.46
C LEU A 120 34.73 11.79 -1.87
N GLY A 121 33.95 12.66 -2.53
CA GLY A 121 33.51 12.51 -3.91
C GLY A 121 34.59 12.84 -4.94
N ARG A 122 35.71 13.47 -4.55
CA ARG A 122 36.80 13.77 -5.47
C ARG A 122 37.49 12.50 -5.90
N GLU A 123 37.67 12.36 -7.20
CA GLU A 123 38.31 11.18 -7.81
C GLU A 123 39.70 10.90 -7.23
N GLU A 124 40.49 11.96 -6.96
CA GLU A 124 41.81 11.85 -6.31
C GLU A 124 41.73 11.22 -4.91
N VAL A 125 40.72 11.59 -4.11
CA VAL A 125 40.53 11.07 -2.75
C VAL A 125 40.02 9.64 -2.80
N GLN A 126 39.08 9.34 -3.70
CA GLN A 126 38.59 7.97 -3.89
C GLN A 126 39.71 7.02 -4.31
N ARG A 127 40.52 7.41 -5.31
CA ARG A 127 41.68 6.61 -5.75
C ARG A 127 42.67 6.41 -4.59
N ALA A 128 43.02 7.47 -3.87
CA ALA A 128 43.94 7.35 -2.73
C ALA A 128 43.40 6.41 -1.61
N LEU A 129 42.09 6.42 -1.36
CA LEU A 129 41.45 5.51 -0.39
C LEU A 129 41.44 4.06 -0.88
N ILE A 130 41.21 3.84 -2.17
CA ILE A 130 41.27 2.51 -2.80
C ILE A 130 42.70 1.98 -2.72
N ASP A 131 43.69 2.76 -3.16
CA ASP A 131 45.11 2.39 -3.13
C ASP A 131 45.59 2.08 -1.70
N LEU A 132 45.12 2.86 -0.71
CA LEU A 132 45.41 2.61 0.70
C LEU A 132 44.79 1.30 1.19
N ALA A 133 43.54 1.02 0.82
CA ALA A 133 42.87 -0.21 1.19
C ALA A 133 43.53 -1.45 0.56
N GLU A 134 43.89 -1.35 -0.72
CA GLU A 134 44.60 -2.41 -1.44
C GLU A 134 46.00 -2.65 -0.86
N SER A 135 46.76 -1.59 -0.63
CA SER A 135 48.10 -1.70 -0.02
C SER A 135 48.04 -2.24 1.42
N ALA A 136 47.03 -1.87 2.21
CA ALA A 136 46.82 -2.44 3.54
C ALA A 136 46.49 -3.94 3.49
N CYS A 137 45.68 -4.37 2.52
CA CYS A 137 45.36 -5.78 2.30
C CYS A 137 46.60 -6.57 1.85
N ALA A 138 47.38 -6.02 0.91
CA ALA A 138 48.64 -6.60 0.45
C ALA A 138 49.66 -6.72 1.60
N ALA A 139 49.84 -5.64 2.38
CA ALA A 139 50.75 -5.63 3.53
C ALA A 139 50.37 -6.66 4.60
N ARG A 140 49.06 -6.85 4.86
CA ARG A 140 48.57 -7.88 5.78
C ARG A 140 48.88 -9.29 5.29
N THR A 141 48.74 -9.52 3.98
CA THR A 141 49.02 -10.81 3.34
C THR A 141 50.51 -11.12 3.38
N GLU A 142 51.35 -10.13 3.11
CA GLU A 142 52.81 -10.25 3.19
C GLU A 142 53.29 -10.46 4.64
N ALA A 143 52.74 -9.70 5.59
CA ALA A 143 53.06 -9.87 7.01
C ALA A 143 52.68 -11.27 7.55
N ALA A 144 51.60 -11.87 7.04
CA ALA A 144 51.20 -13.23 7.39
C ALA A 144 52.15 -14.30 6.81
N ALA A 145 52.86 -13.99 5.72
CA ALA A 145 53.85 -14.88 5.11
C ALA A 145 55.24 -14.78 5.76
N LEU A 146 55.50 -13.72 6.55
CA LEU A 146 56.77 -13.50 7.22
C LEU A 146 56.86 -14.26 8.56
N PRO A 147 58.07 -14.74 8.94
CA PRO A 147 58.28 -15.32 10.26
C PRO A 147 58.06 -14.27 11.36
N ALA A 148 57.61 -14.73 12.53
CA ALA A 148 57.29 -13.85 13.66
C ALA A 148 58.45 -12.88 13.96
N PRO A 149 58.16 -11.58 14.20
CA PRO A 149 59.20 -10.58 14.40
C PRO A 149 60.08 -10.95 15.59
N LYS A 150 61.40 -10.82 15.43
CA LYS A 150 62.41 -11.25 16.40
C LYS A 150 62.34 -10.56 17.77
N GLY A 151 61.52 -9.51 17.92
CA GLY A 151 61.26 -8.82 19.19
C GLY A 151 62.50 -8.18 19.84
N GLY A 152 62.31 -7.57 21.00
CA GLY A 152 63.39 -7.01 21.84
C GLY A 152 63.99 -5.68 21.38
N LEU A 153 64.88 -5.12 22.20
CA LEU A 153 65.56 -3.84 21.95
C LEU A 153 66.42 -3.88 20.67
N GLY A 154 67.06 -5.02 20.39
CA GLY A 154 67.83 -5.24 19.17
C GLY A 154 66.95 -5.24 17.90
N GLY A 155 65.77 -5.87 17.96
CA GLY A 155 64.82 -5.87 16.85
C GLY A 155 64.22 -4.49 16.58
N LEU A 156 63.91 -3.72 17.63
CA LEU A 156 63.49 -2.33 17.51
C LEU A 156 64.57 -1.45 16.85
N TRP A 157 65.84 -1.63 17.25
CA TRP A 157 66.96 -0.91 16.63
C TRP A 157 67.15 -1.28 15.15
N GLN A 158 66.96 -2.56 14.82
CA GLN A 158 67.06 -3.04 13.44
C GLN A 158 65.92 -2.47 12.57
N LEU A 159 64.69 -2.45 13.09
CA LEU A 159 63.55 -1.82 12.42
C LEU A 159 63.74 -0.31 12.24
N ALA A 160 64.28 0.39 13.23
CA ALA A 160 64.57 1.82 13.12
C ALA A 160 65.65 2.15 12.06
N LYS A 161 66.58 1.22 11.81
CA LYS A 161 67.60 1.32 10.76
C LYS A 161 67.10 0.91 9.37
N ASP A 162 65.95 0.26 9.29
CA ASP A 162 65.38 -0.16 8.02
C ASP A 162 65.01 1.05 7.15
N PRO A 163 65.52 1.13 5.90
CA PRO A 163 65.23 2.24 5.01
C PRO A 163 63.74 2.41 4.70
N GLY A 164 62.98 1.31 4.63
CA GLY A 164 61.53 1.34 4.41
C GLY A 164 60.79 1.99 5.58
N THR A 165 61.14 1.63 6.80
CA THR A 165 60.61 2.24 8.04
C THR A 165 60.95 3.73 8.12
N GLN A 166 62.19 4.10 7.78
CA GLN A 166 62.59 5.52 7.73
C GLN A 166 61.81 6.30 6.67
N GLY A 167 61.57 5.70 5.50
CA GLY A 167 60.76 6.28 4.43
C GLY A 167 59.31 6.52 4.86
N ALA A 168 58.68 5.54 5.50
CA ALA A 168 57.32 5.65 6.03
C ALA A 168 57.20 6.73 7.11
N LEU A 169 58.14 6.76 8.07
CA LEU A 169 58.18 7.81 9.09
C LEU A 169 58.35 9.21 8.48
N ARG A 170 59.19 9.33 7.44
CA ARG A 170 59.37 10.59 6.70
C ARG A 170 58.10 11.01 5.97
N PHE A 171 57.37 10.07 5.36
CA PHE A 171 56.08 10.36 4.73
C PHE A 171 55.06 10.89 5.74
N VAL A 172 54.88 10.22 6.87
CA VAL A 172 53.99 10.67 7.96
C VAL A 172 54.40 12.05 8.49
N ALA A 173 55.70 12.32 8.62
CA ALA A 173 56.21 13.63 8.99
C ALA A 173 55.87 14.72 7.96
N LEU A 174 55.93 14.40 6.66
CA LEU A 174 55.55 15.35 5.60
C LEU A 174 54.04 15.61 5.58
N VAL A 175 53.21 14.57 5.73
CA VAL A 175 51.75 14.70 5.84
C VAL A 175 51.38 15.59 7.03
N SER A 176 51.91 15.30 8.22
CA SER A 176 51.63 16.09 9.43
C SER A 176 52.05 17.56 9.30
N ARG A 177 53.18 17.83 8.63
CA ARG A 177 53.63 19.20 8.34
C ARG A 177 52.69 19.92 7.37
N GLN A 178 52.15 19.22 6.39
CA GLN A 178 51.23 19.80 5.41
C GLN A 178 49.84 20.06 6.03
N SER A 179 49.37 19.18 6.91
CA SER A 179 48.09 19.36 7.63
C SER A 179 48.10 20.57 8.56
N ARG A 180 49.25 20.94 9.13
CA ARG A 180 49.37 22.12 10.01
C ARG A 180 49.37 23.47 9.26
N LYS A 181 49.51 23.45 7.93
CA LYS A 181 49.50 24.65 7.09
C LYS A 181 48.11 25.00 6.53
N ARG A 182 47.13 24.11 6.71
CA ARG A 182 45.73 24.33 6.34
C ARG A 182 44.94 24.74 7.58
#